data_AF-A0A9P3PTT4-F1
#
_entry.id   AF-A0A9P3PTT4-F1
#
_cell.length_a   1.000
_cell.length_b   1.000
_cell.length_c   1.000
_cell.angle_alpha   90.00
_cell.angle_beta   90.00
_cell.angle_gamma   90.00
#
_symmetry.space_group_name_H-M   'P 1'
#
loop_
_entity.id
_entity.type
_entity.pdbx_description
1 polymer ?
#
loop_
_entity_poly.entity_id
_entity_poly.type
_entity_poly.pdbx_seq_one_letter_code
_entity_poly.pdbx_strand_id
1 'polypeptide(L)'
;MNDSQPLAHKSPPPPPQFLTSVMAKAVERTPYDVWVNISSFLPRSVLSTLSGVNRSFYEIATSARYEVVTFLKFDKQTKRLCKNLSDPNIGRGALVRHVKIEPWVVQPRLKPSHKRGESLWNFVNGVFDPHYAQKKLDERVKQRLQKDIRYVTDTISGMPNLSEYSLEWKHDRSYHPELYRAFLGPLLTRIRGRLVKLSLNVPPEMLRSLAPIALPRLEHLEVGVCTKKLSKGEINEIFDCFAVFVNNLFPTLQSLLISSRLPSQCLDLTRFFTLLGVFPHLSGFALSIPFDGTHLSQPRDLVTFLNKHHLTLQHLQLTTSRCSSADAPIDPESKYWIRNILTSLATPFPCLHDVHLALRPLKADLTPIIQFLADHARDLDALTLTERALTYTEVVDILDGIGAYGHSPRLKQLRLKLQHLSPALLELLASRVPRLAFLELSFGEVVATAAHPGHSGYPAHSSQEEFDLFEAEVRANRRLYAAWELVRIDICQDSRNARLGDLTRILVDCVPALQRVNQLDAASINLRV
;
A
#
# COMPACT_ATOMS: atom_id res chain seq x y z
N MET A 1 -7.32 33.99 56.54
CA MET A 1 -5.89 33.77 56.83
C MET A 1 -5.60 32.30 56.63
N ASN A 2 -5.04 31.93 55.48
CA ASN A 2 -4.54 30.59 55.20
C ASN A 2 -3.31 30.77 54.30
N ASP A 3 -2.13 30.61 54.90
CA ASP A 3 -0.83 30.75 54.24
C ASP A 3 -0.60 29.59 53.28
N SER A 4 -0.42 29.90 52.00
CA SER A 4 0.01 28.95 50.97
C SER A 4 1.45 29.29 50.58
N GLN A 5 2.40 28.47 51.03
CA GLN A 5 3.81 28.56 50.61
C GLN A 5 4.00 27.98 49.19
N PRO A 6 4.88 28.58 48.36
CA PRO A 6 5.19 28.07 47.03
C PRO A 6 6.18 26.90 47.09
N LEU A 7 5.81 25.77 46.50
CA LEU A 7 6.68 24.60 46.30
C LEU A 7 7.82 24.95 45.32
N ALA A 8 9.03 25.05 45.85
CA ALA A 8 10.25 25.23 45.07
C ALA A 8 10.55 23.97 44.22
N HIS A 9 10.38 24.08 42.90
CA HIS A 9 10.84 23.08 41.93
C HIS A 9 12.37 23.00 41.95
N LYS A 10 12.93 21.98 42.62
CA LYS A 10 14.33 21.61 42.51
C LYS A 10 14.63 21.23 41.05
N SER A 11 15.53 21.96 40.41
CA SER A 11 16.07 21.62 39.10
C SER A 11 16.73 20.23 39.16
N PRO A 12 16.52 19.35 38.16
CA PRO A 12 17.16 18.05 38.14
C PRO A 12 18.69 18.21 38.12
N PRO A 13 19.44 17.34 38.81
CA PRO A 13 20.90 17.40 38.84
C PRO A 13 21.46 17.27 37.41
N PRO A 14 22.55 18.00 37.08
CA PRO A 14 23.19 17.88 35.78
C PRO A 14 23.69 16.44 35.59
N PRO A 15 23.58 15.88 34.37
CA PRO A 15 24.03 14.52 34.10
C PRO A 15 25.53 14.38 34.40
N PRO A 16 25.96 13.21 34.92
CA PRO A 16 27.35 12.98 35.32
C PRO A 16 28.30 13.12 34.12
N GLN A 17 29.26 14.06 34.24
CA GLN A 17 30.22 14.45 33.18
C GLN A 17 31.15 13.31 32.72
N PHE A 18 31.25 12.21 33.48
CA PHE A 18 32.09 11.07 33.10
C PHE A 18 31.43 10.18 32.03
N LEU A 19 30.10 10.03 32.06
CA LEU A 19 29.40 9.21 31.07
C LEU A 19 29.41 9.87 29.68
N THR A 20 29.40 11.20 29.63
CA THR A 20 29.42 11.94 28.35
C THR A 20 30.73 11.81 27.59
N SER A 21 31.88 11.76 28.27
CA SER A 21 33.20 11.63 27.62
C SER A 21 33.42 10.23 27.03
N VAL A 22 33.07 9.17 27.77
CA VAL A 22 33.24 7.79 27.30
C VAL A 22 32.29 7.49 26.14
N MET A 23 31.03 7.93 26.25
CA MET A 23 30.07 7.78 25.15
C MET A 23 30.48 8.56 23.91
N ALA A 24 31.03 9.78 24.06
CA ALA A 24 31.52 10.55 22.91
C ALA A 24 32.64 9.80 22.15
N LYS A 25 33.60 9.21 22.87
CA LYS A 25 34.68 8.41 22.25
C LYS A 25 34.17 7.13 21.59
N ALA A 26 33.20 6.47 22.20
CA ALA A 26 32.59 5.28 21.61
C ALA A 26 31.84 5.65 20.32
N VAL A 27 31.09 6.76 20.33
CA VAL A 27 30.34 7.23 19.16
C VAL A 27 31.27 7.59 17.99
N GLU A 28 32.41 8.20 18.28
CA GLU A 28 33.40 8.59 17.27
C GLU A 28 34.12 7.40 16.62
N ARG A 29 34.28 6.29 17.36
CA ARG A 29 35.00 5.09 16.88
C ARG A 29 34.12 4.08 16.15
N THR A 30 32.80 4.20 16.22
CA THR A 30 31.88 3.27 15.56
C THR A 30 31.89 3.47 14.04
N PRO A 31 32.19 2.43 13.24
CA PRO A 31 32.21 2.53 11.77
C PRO A 31 30.85 2.96 11.19
N TYR A 32 30.88 3.66 10.05
CA TYR A 32 29.68 4.15 9.37
C TYR A 32 28.65 3.04 9.09
N ASP A 33 29.10 1.87 8.63
CA ASP A 33 28.23 0.74 8.30
C ASP A 33 27.46 0.21 9.53
N VAL A 34 28.06 0.30 10.71
CA VAL A 34 27.38 -0.05 11.97
C VAL A 34 26.27 0.96 12.26
N TRP A 35 26.49 2.25 12.03
CA TRP A 35 25.43 3.26 12.16
C TRP A 35 24.31 3.08 11.15
N VAL A 36 24.65 2.75 9.89
CA VAL A 36 23.64 2.44 8.86
C VAL A 36 22.80 1.24 9.31
N ASN A 37 23.43 0.18 9.80
CA ASN A 37 22.72 -0.99 10.30
C ASN A 37 21.81 -0.63 11.48
N ILE A 38 22.31 0.10 12.50
CA ILE A 38 21.51 0.58 13.64
C ILE A 38 20.32 1.43 13.15
N SER A 39 20.57 2.32 12.19
CA SER A 39 19.55 3.22 11.66
C SER A 39 18.41 2.50 10.93
N SER A 40 18.68 1.32 10.36
CA SER A 40 17.66 0.51 9.69
C SER A 40 16.56 0.01 10.64
N PHE A 41 16.86 -0.05 11.95
CA PHE A 41 15.90 -0.42 12.99
C PHE A 41 15.13 0.77 13.56
N LEU A 42 15.48 2.00 13.18
CA LEU A 42 14.86 3.22 13.70
C LEU A 42 13.78 3.73 12.74
N PRO A 43 12.62 4.18 13.27
CA PRO A 43 11.62 4.87 12.45
C PRO A 43 12.21 6.12 11.78
N ARG A 44 11.79 6.40 10.53
CA ARG A 44 12.25 7.59 9.78
C ARG A 44 12.04 8.92 10.53
N SER A 45 10.97 9.01 11.31
CA SER A 45 10.68 10.17 12.17
C SER A 45 11.79 10.40 13.20
N VAL A 46 12.32 9.32 13.80
CA VAL A 46 13.42 9.35 14.77
C VAL A 46 14.74 9.68 14.07
N LEU A 47 15.01 9.13 12.88
CA LEU A 47 16.26 9.43 12.16
C LEU A 47 16.46 10.94 11.92
N SER A 48 15.37 11.68 11.69
CA SER A 48 15.45 13.13 11.48
C SER A 48 16.00 13.89 12.70
N THR A 49 15.69 13.42 13.92
CA THR A 49 16.15 14.05 15.16
C THR A 49 17.61 13.71 15.47
N LEU A 50 18.12 12.59 14.94
CA LEU A 50 19.50 12.15 15.12
C LEU A 50 20.52 12.90 14.27
N SER A 51 20.07 13.73 13.33
CA SER A 51 20.95 14.48 12.42
C SER A 51 21.97 15.40 13.12
N GLY A 52 21.72 15.79 14.38
CA GLY A 52 22.63 16.60 15.19
C GLY A 52 23.59 15.82 16.08
N VAL A 53 23.50 14.48 16.12
CA VAL A 53 24.29 13.64 17.05
C VAL A 53 25.73 13.50 16.60
N ASN A 54 25.95 13.11 15.34
CA ASN A 54 27.26 13.00 14.74
C ASN A 54 27.15 13.07 13.20
N ARG A 55 28.30 13.13 12.52
CA ARG A 55 28.35 13.21 11.06
C ARG A 55 27.70 12.01 10.35
N SER A 56 27.87 10.80 10.86
CA SER A 56 27.27 9.59 10.26
C SER A 56 25.75 9.64 10.32
N PHE A 57 25.16 10.00 11.45
CA PHE A 57 23.71 10.19 11.56
C PHE A 57 23.22 11.38 10.74
N TYR A 58 24.00 12.44 10.59
CA TYR A 58 23.67 13.51 9.65
C TYR A 58 23.54 12.99 8.21
N GLU A 59 24.50 12.20 7.75
CA GLU A 59 24.52 11.62 6.40
C GLU A 59 23.37 10.62 6.20
N ILE A 60 23.15 9.72 7.16
CA ILE A 60 22.03 8.75 7.18
C ILE A 60 20.68 9.47 7.18
N ALA A 61 20.49 10.43 8.08
CA ALA A 61 19.24 11.19 8.19
C ALA A 61 18.99 12.00 6.92
N THR A 62 20.04 12.56 6.30
CA THR A 62 19.96 13.27 5.03
C THR A 62 19.57 12.31 3.90
N SER A 63 20.19 11.14 3.82
CA SER A 63 19.83 10.10 2.85
C SER A 63 18.38 9.67 3.01
N ALA A 64 17.95 9.29 4.23
CA ALA A 64 16.57 8.88 4.50
C ALA A 64 15.54 9.99 4.21
N ARG A 65 15.91 11.26 4.44
CA ARG A 65 15.05 12.42 4.16
C ARG A 65 14.87 12.68 2.67
N TYR A 66 15.92 12.50 1.87
CA TYR A 66 15.90 12.80 0.43
C TYR A 66 15.63 11.59 -0.46
N GLU A 67 15.64 10.38 0.10
CA GLU A 67 15.31 9.15 -0.63
C GLU A 67 13.97 9.24 -1.37
N VAL A 68 12.95 9.79 -0.70
CA VAL A 68 11.61 9.98 -1.25
C VAL A 68 11.32 11.48 -1.37
N VAL A 69 11.12 11.95 -2.60
CA VAL A 69 10.76 13.35 -2.88
C VAL A 69 9.34 13.44 -3.40
N THR A 70 8.51 14.20 -2.69
CA THR A 70 7.10 14.39 -3.05
C THR A 70 6.82 15.81 -3.52
N PHE A 71 6.25 15.94 -4.72
CA PHE A 71 5.81 17.21 -5.31
C PHE A 71 4.28 17.34 -5.22
N LEU A 72 3.80 18.04 -4.19
CA LEU A 72 2.35 18.26 -3.95
C LEU A 72 1.84 19.62 -4.42
N LYS A 73 2.75 20.59 -4.59
CA LYS A 73 2.50 21.97 -4.99
C LYS A 73 3.78 22.62 -5.48
N PHE A 74 3.66 23.74 -6.20
CA PHE A 74 4.81 24.52 -6.63
C PHE A 74 4.84 25.93 -6.02
N ASP A 75 5.51 26.03 -4.86
CA ASP A 75 5.70 27.28 -4.14
C ASP A 75 7.20 27.64 -3.99
N LYS A 76 7.53 28.60 -3.11
CA LYS A 76 8.93 28.99 -2.87
C LYS A 76 9.75 27.84 -2.26
N GLN A 77 9.13 26.96 -1.47
CA GLN A 77 9.82 25.81 -0.87
C GLN A 77 10.11 24.77 -1.94
N THR A 78 9.15 24.45 -2.80
CA THR A 78 9.37 23.51 -3.93
C THR A 78 10.48 24.01 -4.86
N LYS A 79 10.52 25.32 -5.16
CA LYS A 79 11.61 25.92 -5.95
C LYS A 79 12.98 25.77 -5.29
N ARG A 80 13.07 26.00 -3.98
CA ARG A 80 14.31 25.80 -3.21
C ARG A 80 14.70 24.33 -3.19
N LEU A 81 13.72 23.43 -3.05
CA LEU A 81 13.94 21.98 -3.13
C LEU A 81 14.51 21.60 -4.49
N CYS A 82 13.89 22.00 -5.60
CA CYS A 82 14.41 21.79 -6.95
C CYS A 82 15.84 22.30 -7.10
N LYS A 83 16.12 23.54 -6.67
CA LYS A 83 17.48 24.10 -6.71
C LYS A 83 18.47 23.24 -5.92
N ASN A 84 18.11 22.81 -4.72
CA ASN A 84 18.98 21.99 -3.88
C ASN A 84 19.20 20.58 -4.43
N LEU A 85 18.22 20.01 -5.13
CA LEU A 85 18.31 18.69 -5.75
C LEU A 85 19.13 18.73 -7.03
N SER A 86 19.07 19.84 -7.78
CA SER A 86 19.84 20.06 -9.00
C SER A 86 21.27 20.56 -8.78
N ASP A 87 21.62 21.02 -7.58
CA ASP A 87 22.96 21.55 -7.30
C ASP A 87 23.97 20.41 -7.14
N PRO A 88 24.93 20.27 -8.08
CA PRO A 88 25.92 19.18 -8.03
C PRO A 88 26.81 19.27 -6.79
N ASN A 89 27.02 20.46 -6.22
CA ASN A 89 27.87 20.65 -5.04
C ASN A 89 27.18 20.17 -3.75
N ILE A 90 25.84 20.13 -3.73
CA ILE A 90 25.08 19.64 -2.59
C ILE A 90 24.89 18.11 -2.70
N GLY A 91 24.91 17.55 -3.91
CA GLY A 91 24.84 16.11 -4.15
C GLY A 91 23.51 15.45 -3.77
N ARG A 92 22.51 16.21 -3.32
CA ARG A 92 21.22 15.67 -2.85
C ARG A 92 20.42 14.95 -3.93
N GLY A 93 20.58 15.34 -5.19
CA GLY A 93 19.95 14.65 -6.32
C GLY A 93 20.36 13.18 -6.43
N ALA A 94 21.58 12.82 -5.99
CA ALA A 94 22.05 11.43 -5.97
C ALA A 94 21.45 10.60 -4.83
N LEU A 95 20.85 11.24 -3.82
CA LEU A 95 20.20 10.54 -2.71
C LEU A 95 18.76 10.15 -3.05
N VAL A 96 18.16 10.77 -4.07
CA VAL A 96 16.76 10.52 -4.45
C VAL A 96 16.64 9.19 -5.19
N ARG A 97 15.82 8.29 -4.65
CA ARG A 97 15.49 6.99 -5.25
C ARG A 97 14.06 6.92 -5.74
N HIS A 98 13.16 7.63 -5.05
CA HIS A 98 11.74 7.66 -5.35
C HIS A 98 11.24 9.09 -5.52
N VAL A 99 10.57 9.36 -6.63
CA VAL A 99 9.83 10.61 -6.84
C VAL A 99 8.34 10.33 -6.92
N LYS A 100 7.57 11.06 -6.13
CA LYS A 100 6.10 11.05 -6.15
C LYS A 100 5.58 12.43 -6.57
N ILE A 101 4.75 12.48 -7.59
CA ILE A 101 4.10 13.71 -8.05
C ILE A 101 2.60 13.61 -7.83
N GLU A 102 2.03 14.60 -7.16
CA GLU A 102 0.60 14.88 -7.13
C GLU A 102 0.37 16.21 -7.86
N PRO A 103 -0.12 16.20 -9.11
CA PRO A 103 -0.34 17.42 -9.87
C PRO A 103 -1.21 18.42 -9.11
N TRP A 104 -0.73 19.65 -9.00
CA TRP A 104 -1.34 20.69 -8.19
C TRP A 104 -2.25 21.62 -8.97
N VAL A 105 -3.16 22.29 -8.25
CA VAL A 105 -3.97 23.36 -8.82
C VAL A 105 -3.11 24.59 -9.06
N VAL A 106 -3.07 25.08 -10.30
CA VAL A 106 -2.46 26.37 -10.63
C VAL A 106 -3.53 27.45 -10.56
N GLN A 107 -3.67 28.06 -9.38
CA GLN A 107 -4.59 29.18 -9.23
C GLN A 107 -4.04 30.43 -9.93
N PRO A 108 -4.90 31.16 -10.68
CA PRO A 108 -4.55 32.48 -11.18
C PRO A 108 -4.27 33.40 -9.99
N ARG A 109 -3.01 33.81 -9.82
CA ARG A 109 -2.68 34.83 -8.83
C ARG A 109 -2.86 36.18 -9.47
N LEU A 110 -3.96 36.85 -9.16
CA LEU A 110 -4.10 38.28 -9.35
C LEU A 110 -3.14 38.96 -8.37
N LYS A 111 -1.86 39.06 -8.74
CA LYS A 111 -1.00 40.02 -8.06
C LYS A 111 -1.59 41.39 -8.41
N PRO A 112 -1.98 42.22 -7.43
CA PRO A 112 -2.32 43.61 -7.73
C PRO A 112 -1.12 44.19 -8.46
N SER A 113 -1.34 44.63 -9.71
CA SER A 113 -0.27 45.23 -10.50
C SER A 113 0.08 46.55 -9.83
N HIS A 114 1.16 46.56 -9.05
CA HIS A 114 1.66 47.77 -8.41
C HIS A 114 2.23 48.78 -9.44
N LYS A 115 2.26 48.43 -10.72
CA LYS A 115 2.67 49.33 -11.80
C LYS A 115 1.43 50.09 -12.31
N ARG A 116 1.26 51.34 -11.86
CA ARG A 116 0.18 52.26 -12.29
C ARG A 116 -0.05 52.30 -13.81
N GLY A 117 1.00 52.08 -14.62
CA GLY A 117 0.87 52.06 -16.09
C GLY A 117 0.14 50.83 -16.65
N GLU A 118 0.20 49.66 -16.00
CA GLU A 118 -0.45 48.45 -16.52
C GLU A 118 -1.97 48.50 -16.38
N SER A 119 -2.52 49.20 -15.38
CA SER A 119 -3.98 49.28 -15.21
C SER A 119 -4.64 50.08 -16.33
N LEU A 120 -4.01 51.16 -16.78
CA LEU A 120 -4.51 51.98 -17.89
C LEU A 120 -4.54 51.19 -19.20
N TRP A 121 -3.45 50.48 -19.53
CA TRP A 121 -3.42 49.63 -20.73
C TRP A 121 -4.43 48.48 -20.67
N ASN A 122 -4.62 47.87 -19.50
CA ASN A 122 -5.63 46.83 -19.34
C ASN A 122 -7.06 47.39 -19.47
N PHE A 123 -7.30 48.64 -19.02
CA PHE A 123 -8.59 49.31 -19.19
C PHE A 123 -8.87 49.60 -20.67
N VAL A 124 -7.92 50.23 -21.37
CA VAL A 124 -8.08 50.55 -22.81
C VAL A 124 -8.28 49.27 -23.63
N ASN A 125 -7.47 48.24 -23.41
CA ASN A 125 -7.64 46.98 -24.14
C ASN A 125 -8.94 46.24 -23.77
N GLY A 126 -9.46 46.43 -22.54
CA GLY A 126 -10.76 45.89 -22.14
C GLY A 126 -11.95 46.55 -22.84
N VAL A 127 -11.79 47.80 -23.31
CA VAL A 127 -12.81 48.46 -24.15
C VAL A 127 -12.88 47.83 -25.54
N PHE A 128 -11.73 47.45 -26.11
CA PHE A 128 -11.68 46.87 -27.46
C PHE A 128 -11.92 45.36 -27.49
N ASP A 129 -11.56 44.63 -26.42
CA ASP A 129 -11.77 43.19 -26.29
C ASP A 129 -12.25 42.86 -24.87
N PRO A 130 -13.55 42.54 -24.68
CA PRO A 130 -14.10 42.21 -23.37
C PRO A 130 -13.47 40.95 -22.76
N HIS A 131 -12.80 40.10 -23.56
CA HIS A 131 -12.09 38.91 -23.11
C HIS A 131 -10.59 39.12 -22.89
N TYR A 132 -10.05 40.33 -23.11
CA TYR A 132 -8.60 40.60 -23.00
C TYR A 132 -8.03 40.26 -21.62
N ALA A 133 -8.74 40.64 -20.55
CA ALA A 133 -8.31 40.40 -19.18
C ALA A 133 -8.21 38.89 -18.88
N GLN A 134 -9.18 38.10 -19.36
CA GLN A 134 -9.21 36.65 -19.20
C GLN A 134 -8.11 35.98 -20.01
N LYS A 135 -7.95 36.34 -21.29
CA LYS A 135 -6.87 35.82 -22.15
C LYS A 135 -5.49 36.09 -21.56
N LYS A 136 -5.25 37.31 -21.07
CA LYS A 136 -3.98 37.69 -20.42
C LYS A 136 -3.75 36.94 -19.10
N LEU A 137 -4.81 36.64 -18.35
CA LEU A 137 -4.73 35.82 -17.15
C LEU A 137 -4.36 34.38 -17.49
N ASP A 138 -5.01 33.80 -18.50
CA ASP A 138 -4.76 32.44 -18.99
C ASP A 138 -3.34 32.30 -19.54
N GLU A 139 -2.85 33.27 -20.31
CA GLU A 139 -1.46 33.31 -20.78
C GLU A 139 -0.46 33.34 -19.62
N ARG A 140 -0.71 34.14 -18.58
CA ARG A 140 0.15 34.19 -17.37
C ARG A 140 0.12 32.87 -16.61
N VAL A 141 -1.05 32.22 -16.51
CA VAL A 141 -1.19 30.90 -15.89
C VAL A 141 -0.40 29.86 -16.68
N LYS A 142 -0.55 29.85 -18.01
CA LYS A 142 0.18 28.94 -18.92
C LYS A 142 1.69 29.13 -18.85
N GLN A 143 2.19 30.37 -18.91
CA GLN A 143 3.62 30.65 -18.79
C GLN A 143 4.19 30.21 -17.43
N ARG A 144 3.45 30.47 -16.35
CA ARG A 144 3.84 30.02 -15.01
C ARG A 144 3.86 28.49 -14.96
N LEU A 145 2.82 27.85 -15.46
CA LEU A 145 2.70 26.40 -15.48
C LEU A 145 3.85 25.76 -16.28
N GLN A 146 4.16 26.27 -17.47
CA GLN A 146 5.29 25.79 -18.27
C GLN A 146 6.63 25.97 -17.55
N LYS A 147 6.81 27.09 -16.85
CA LYS A 147 7.99 27.31 -16.01
C LYS A 147 8.05 26.26 -14.90
N ASP A 148 6.97 26.09 -14.16
CA ASP A 148 6.87 25.16 -13.03
C ASP A 148 7.12 23.71 -13.49
N ILE A 149 6.52 23.28 -14.62
CA ILE A 149 6.76 22.00 -15.29
C ILE A 149 8.25 21.84 -15.63
N ARG A 150 8.85 22.82 -16.32
CA ARG A 150 10.26 22.74 -16.73
C ARG A 150 11.18 22.57 -15.55
N TYR A 151 10.99 23.36 -14.49
CA TYR A 151 11.79 23.25 -13.27
C TYR A 151 11.71 21.84 -12.66
N VAL A 152 10.50 21.28 -12.51
CA VAL A 152 10.33 19.95 -11.92
C VAL A 152 10.89 18.86 -12.83
N THR A 153 10.57 18.88 -14.11
CA THR A 153 11.05 17.89 -15.08
C THR A 153 12.57 17.88 -15.19
N ASP A 154 13.21 19.05 -15.26
CA ASP A 154 14.67 19.15 -15.34
C ASP A 154 15.33 18.68 -14.04
N THR A 155 14.73 18.99 -12.88
CA THR A 155 15.20 18.49 -11.58
C THR A 155 15.17 16.96 -11.54
N ILE A 156 14.03 16.35 -11.89
CA ILE A 156 13.85 14.87 -11.83
C ILE A 156 14.76 14.18 -12.85
N SER A 157 14.87 14.73 -14.06
CA SER A 157 15.72 14.16 -15.10
C SER A 157 17.19 14.09 -14.67
N GLY A 158 17.65 15.04 -13.84
CA GLY A 158 19.00 15.11 -13.30
C GLY A 158 19.31 14.17 -12.13
N MET A 159 18.35 13.38 -11.62
CA MET A 159 18.57 12.50 -10.46
C MET A 159 19.17 11.14 -10.89
N PRO A 160 20.47 10.88 -10.69
CA PRO A 160 21.13 9.70 -11.28
C PRO A 160 20.61 8.37 -10.74
N ASN A 161 20.16 8.35 -9.48
CA ASN A 161 19.76 7.13 -8.77
C ASN A 161 18.23 6.95 -8.67
N LEU A 162 17.46 7.69 -9.46
CA LEU A 162 16.01 7.56 -9.50
C LEU A 162 15.61 6.20 -10.07
N SER A 163 15.08 5.32 -9.22
CA SER A 163 14.61 3.98 -9.58
C SER A 163 13.10 3.84 -9.50
N GLU A 164 12.43 4.66 -8.71
CA GLU A 164 10.97 4.60 -8.51
C GLU A 164 10.30 5.92 -8.88
N TYR A 165 9.19 5.84 -9.60
CA TYR A 165 8.40 7.00 -9.98
C TYR A 165 6.92 6.74 -9.78
N SER A 166 6.24 7.69 -9.12
CA SER A 166 4.80 7.62 -8.88
C SER A 166 4.12 8.91 -9.32
N LEU A 167 3.05 8.78 -10.10
CA LEU A 167 2.19 9.89 -10.49
C LEU A 167 0.78 9.63 -9.96
N GLU A 168 0.31 10.49 -9.06
CA GLU A 168 -0.96 10.29 -8.34
C GLU A 168 -2.03 11.31 -8.73
N TRP A 169 -3.16 10.76 -9.16
CA TRP A 169 -4.37 11.49 -9.49
C TRP A 169 -5.46 11.32 -8.45
N LYS A 170 -5.89 12.44 -7.90
CA LYS A 170 -7.01 12.51 -6.97
C LYS A 170 -8.23 13.01 -7.73
N HIS A 171 -9.19 12.12 -7.97
CA HIS A 171 -10.36 12.40 -8.80
C HIS A 171 -11.28 13.49 -8.23
N ASP A 172 -11.20 13.72 -6.92
CA ASP A 172 -11.90 14.75 -6.14
C ASP A 172 -11.24 16.14 -6.26
N ARG A 173 -10.02 16.23 -6.80
CA ARG A 173 -9.28 17.49 -6.93
C ARG A 173 -9.24 17.95 -8.37
N SER A 174 -9.45 19.26 -8.58
CA SER A 174 -9.16 19.87 -9.87
C SER A 174 -7.66 19.84 -10.15
N TYR A 175 -7.29 19.72 -11.42
CA TYR A 175 -5.90 19.73 -11.86
C TYR A 175 -5.79 20.36 -13.25
N HIS A 176 -4.58 20.77 -13.62
CA HIS A 176 -4.32 21.23 -14.98
C HIS A 176 -3.83 20.04 -15.84
N PRO A 177 -4.52 19.66 -16.94
CA PRO A 177 -4.16 18.49 -17.75
C PRO A 177 -2.74 18.51 -18.30
N GLU A 178 -2.20 19.70 -18.60
CA GLU A 178 -0.81 19.85 -19.05
C GLU A 178 0.23 19.31 -18.05
N LEU A 179 -0.05 19.30 -16.73
CA LEU A 179 0.86 18.71 -15.74
C LEU A 179 1.01 17.21 -15.98
N TYR A 180 -0.10 16.47 -16.15
CA TYR A 180 -0.05 15.04 -16.44
C TYR A 180 0.63 14.77 -17.77
N ARG A 181 0.28 15.53 -18.82
CA ARG A 181 0.91 15.39 -20.14
C ARG A 181 2.43 15.57 -20.07
N ALA A 182 2.91 16.52 -19.27
CA ALA A 182 4.34 16.78 -19.14
C ALA A 182 5.07 15.78 -18.23
N PHE A 183 4.42 15.32 -17.17
CA PHE A 183 5.01 14.41 -16.17
C PHE A 183 4.83 12.92 -16.50
N LEU A 184 4.09 12.60 -17.57
CA LEU A 184 3.95 11.23 -18.07
C LEU A 184 4.93 11.01 -19.23
N GLY A 185 4.51 11.18 -20.48
CA GLY A 185 5.32 10.84 -21.67
C GLY A 185 6.73 11.45 -21.73
N PRO A 186 6.86 12.79 -21.75
CA PRO A 186 8.15 13.45 -21.89
C PRO A 186 9.11 13.14 -20.74
N LEU A 187 8.62 13.16 -19.49
CA LEU A 187 9.45 12.88 -18.33
C LEU A 187 9.89 11.41 -18.26
N LEU A 188 8.95 10.46 -18.46
CA LEU A 188 9.27 9.03 -18.48
C LEU A 188 10.34 8.71 -19.53
N THR A 189 10.28 9.35 -20.71
CA THR A 189 11.29 9.20 -21.76
C THR A 189 12.69 9.63 -21.30
N ARG A 190 12.79 10.67 -20.45
CA ARG A 190 14.07 11.16 -19.90
C ARG A 190 14.62 10.27 -18.77
N ILE A 191 13.77 9.53 -18.07
CA ILE A 191 14.17 8.67 -16.95
C ILE A 191 14.15 7.17 -17.26
N ARG A 192 13.77 6.79 -18.49
CA ARG A 192 13.55 5.39 -18.91
C ARG A 192 14.67 4.41 -18.61
N GLY A 193 15.93 4.84 -18.68
CA GLY A 193 17.10 3.97 -18.49
C GLY A 193 17.42 3.65 -17.03
N ARG A 194 16.67 4.20 -16.07
CA ARG A 194 16.91 4.04 -14.63
C ARG A 194 15.70 3.50 -13.88
N LEU A 195 14.52 3.60 -14.48
CA LEU A 195 13.25 3.34 -13.79
C LEU A 195 12.99 1.83 -13.67
N VAL A 196 12.88 1.36 -12.43
CA VAL A 196 12.62 -0.04 -12.03
C VAL A 196 11.16 -0.21 -11.59
N LYS A 197 10.58 0.79 -10.93
CA LYS A 197 9.19 0.78 -10.49
C LYS A 197 8.42 2.02 -10.95
N LEU A 198 7.22 1.78 -11.49
CA LEU A 198 6.32 2.81 -11.99
C LEU A 198 4.93 2.60 -11.38
N SER A 199 4.46 3.58 -10.60
CA SER A 199 3.08 3.61 -10.09
C SER A 199 2.30 4.74 -10.73
N LEU A 200 1.26 4.40 -11.48
CA LEU A 200 0.42 5.33 -12.22
C LEU A 200 -1.00 5.30 -11.69
N ASN A 201 -1.43 6.39 -11.10
CA ASN A 201 -2.83 6.69 -10.90
C ASN A 201 -3.08 7.97 -11.67
N VAL A 202 -3.58 7.87 -12.90
CA VAL A 202 -3.71 8.99 -13.85
C VAL A 202 -5.09 8.99 -14.49
N PRO A 203 -5.55 10.13 -15.03
CA PRO A 203 -6.74 10.15 -15.85
C PRO A 203 -6.61 9.14 -17.01
N PRO A 204 -7.60 8.29 -17.28
CA PRO A 204 -7.50 7.20 -18.25
C PRO A 204 -7.06 7.66 -19.64
N GLU A 205 -7.53 8.83 -20.09
CA GLU A 205 -7.18 9.40 -21.38
C GLU A 205 -5.66 9.62 -21.55
N MET A 206 -4.91 9.76 -20.46
CA MET A 206 -3.46 9.93 -20.48
C MET A 206 -2.71 8.62 -20.69
N LEU A 207 -3.32 7.46 -20.39
CA LEU A 207 -2.70 6.15 -20.59
C LEU A 207 -2.40 5.88 -22.08
N ARG A 208 -3.19 6.46 -22.99
CA ARG A 208 -2.94 6.42 -24.45
C ARG A 208 -1.53 6.90 -24.82
N SER A 209 -1.00 7.88 -24.08
CA SER A 209 0.31 8.47 -24.35
C SER A 209 1.49 7.58 -23.96
N LEU A 210 1.24 6.44 -23.29
CA LEU A 210 2.28 5.50 -22.87
C LEU A 210 2.69 4.53 -23.98
N ALA A 211 1.83 4.27 -24.96
CA ALA A 211 2.09 3.33 -26.06
C ALA A 211 3.49 3.47 -26.72
N PRO A 212 4.00 4.69 -27.04
CA PRO A 212 5.31 4.85 -27.66
C PRO A 212 6.49 4.80 -26.68
N ILE A 213 6.26 4.69 -25.37
CA ILE A 213 7.32 4.77 -24.36
C ILE A 213 7.92 3.38 -24.13
N ALA A 214 9.23 3.28 -24.26
CA ALA A 214 9.99 2.10 -23.85
C ALA A 214 10.67 2.35 -22.50
N LEU A 215 10.49 1.43 -21.54
CA LEU A 215 11.10 1.46 -20.22
C LEU A 215 11.89 0.16 -19.99
N PRO A 216 13.12 0.05 -20.53
CA PRO A 216 13.85 -1.22 -20.68
C PRO A 216 14.38 -1.82 -19.36
N ARG A 217 14.11 -1.20 -18.21
CA ARG A 217 14.48 -1.69 -16.88
C ARG A 217 13.29 -1.78 -15.94
N LEU A 218 12.08 -1.56 -16.45
CA LEU A 218 10.89 -1.53 -15.60
C LEU A 218 10.51 -2.97 -15.22
N GLU A 219 10.57 -3.25 -13.94
CA GLU A 219 10.28 -4.56 -13.34
C GLU A 219 8.92 -4.55 -12.64
N HIS A 220 8.51 -3.42 -12.06
CA HIS A 220 7.25 -3.31 -11.31
C HIS A 220 6.36 -2.22 -11.90
N LEU A 221 5.16 -2.61 -12.33
CA LEU A 221 4.14 -1.70 -12.84
C LEU A 221 2.88 -1.77 -11.97
N GLU A 222 2.48 -0.63 -11.42
CA GLU A 222 1.26 -0.46 -10.64
C GLU A 222 0.36 0.57 -11.34
N VAL A 223 -0.91 0.23 -11.55
CA VAL A 223 -1.85 1.10 -12.28
C VAL A 223 -3.18 1.18 -11.55
N GLY A 224 -3.52 2.39 -11.11
CA GLY A 224 -4.86 2.75 -10.63
C GLY A 224 -5.69 3.36 -11.76
N VAL A 225 -6.84 2.77 -12.04
CA VAL A 225 -7.76 3.20 -13.11
C VAL A 225 -9.04 3.77 -12.51
N CYS A 226 -9.41 5.00 -12.88
CA CYS A 226 -10.71 5.59 -12.55
C CYS A 226 -11.34 6.20 -13.81
N THR A 227 -12.37 5.56 -14.37
CA THR A 227 -12.97 5.95 -15.66
C THR A 227 -14.09 6.96 -15.57
N LYS A 228 -14.55 7.28 -14.35
CA LYS A 228 -15.69 8.17 -14.12
C LYS A 228 -16.89 7.74 -14.96
N LYS A 229 -17.22 8.54 -15.99
CA LYS A 229 -18.36 8.39 -16.91
C LYS A 229 -17.93 8.14 -18.36
N LEU A 230 -16.68 7.75 -18.61
CA LEU A 230 -16.22 7.41 -19.97
C LEU A 230 -17.05 6.26 -20.52
N SER A 231 -17.38 6.33 -21.81
CA SER A 231 -18.10 5.27 -22.48
C SER A 231 -17.25 4.01 -22.63
N LYS A 232 -17.90 2.84 -22.76
CA LYS A 232 -17.20 1.56 -22.99
C LYS A 232 -16.25 1.61 -24.21
N GLY A 233 -16.66 2.30 -25.29
CA GLY A 233 -15.83 2.47 -26.49
C GLY A 233 -14.55 3.26 -26.23
N GLU A 234 -14.66 4.42 -25.57
CA GLU A 234 -13.50 5.25 -25.21
C GLU A 234 -12.53 4.51 -24.28
N ILE A 235 -13.08 3.76 -23.31
CA ILE A 235 -12.32 2.92 -22.38
C ILE A 235 -11.55 1.85 -23.17
N ASN A 236 -12.21 1.13 -24.07
CA ASN A 236 -11.55 0.11 -24.89
C ASN A 236 -10.40 0.68 -25.71
N GLU A 237 -10.59 1.82 -26.40
CA GLU A 237 -9.52 2.48 -27.14
C GLU A 237 -8.33 2.87 -26.25
N ILE A 238 -8.60 3.35 -25.02
CA ILE A 238 -7.54 3.68 -24.04
C ILE A 238 -6.74 2.43 -23.70
N PHE A 239 -7.44 1.34 -23.38
CA PHE A 239 -6.80 0.09 -22.96
C PHE A 239 -6.10 -0.65 -24.10
N ASP A 240 -6.54 -0.49 -25.34
CA ASP A 240 -5.83 -1.01 -26.50
C ASP A 240 -4.45 -0.35 -26.62
N CYS A 241 -4.38 0.98 -26.52
CA CYS A 241 -3.09 1.70 -26.50
C CYS A 241 -2.26 1.34 -25.26
N PHE A 242 -2.92 1.17 -24.10
CA PHE A 242 -2.22 0.83 -22.87
C PHE A 242 -1.64 -0.59 -22.88
N ALA A 243 -2.36 -1.57 -23.46
CA ALA A 243 -1.87 -2.93 -23.62
C ALA A 243 -0.61 -2.99 -24.48
N VAL A 244 -0.49 -2.15 -25.52
CA VAL A 244 0.75 -2.02 -26.30
C VAL A 244 1.93 -1.62 -25.40
N PHE A 245 1.73 -0.61 -24.53
CA PHE A 245 2.76 -0.21 -23.57
C PHE A 245 3.14 -1.35 -22.61
N VAL A 246 2.16 -2.05 -22.03
CA VAL A 246 2.43 -3.16 -21.10
C VAL A 246 3.17 -4.30 -21.80
N ASN A 247 2.76 -4.67 -23.01
CA ASN A 247 3.42 -5.71 -23.80
C ASN A 247 4.86 -5.33 -24.20
N ASN A 248 5.19 -4.05 -24.33
CA ASN A 248 6.58 -3.60 -24.53
C ASN A 248 7.48 -3.84 -23.30
N LEU A 249 6.89 -4.17 -22.15
CA LEU A 249 7.60 -4.57 -20.93
C LEU A 249 7.86 -6.09 -20.85
N PHE A 250 7.50 -6.83 -21.90
CA PHE A 250 7.76 -8.27 -22.05
C PHE A 250 9.07 -8.76 -21.41
N PRO A 251 10.26 -8.19 -21.71
CA PRO A 251 11.52 -8.76 -21.27
C PRO A 251 11.87 -8.47 -19.80
N THR A 252 11.17 -7.57 -19.11
CA THR A 252 11.59 -7.12 -17.77
C THR A 252 10.51 -7.15 -16.72
N LEU A 253 9.23 -7.20 -17.11
CA LEU A 253 8.13 -7.11 -16.15
C LEU A 253 8.12 -8.32 -15.22
N GLN A 254 8.33 -8.05 -13.93
CA GLN A 254 8.28 -9.03 -12.85
C GLN A 254 6.99 -8.94 -12.03
N SER A 255 6.45 -7.73 -11.87
CA SER A 255 5.23 -7.50 -11.08
C SER A 255 4.25 -6.58 -11.80
N LEU A 256 3.01 -7.02 -11.91
CA LEU A 256 1.89 -6.27 -12.47
C LEU A 256 0.76 -6.14 -11.45
N LEU A 257 0.44 -4.91 -11.06
CA LEU A 257 -0.68 -4.58 -10.20
C LEU A 257 -1.66 -3.67 -10.95
N ILE A 258 -2.91 -4.12 -11.07
CA ILE A 258 -4.02 -3.35 -11.63
C ILE A 258 -5.08 -3.13 -10.55
N SER A 259 -5.41 -1.88 -10.26
CA SER A 259 -6.47 -1.50 -9.34
C SER A 259 -7.52 -0.66 -10.04
N SER A 260 -8.77 -1.10 -9.98
CA SER A 260 -9.90 -0.24 -10.30
C SER A 260 -10.26 0.64 -9.11
N ARG A 261 -10.56 1.91 -9.39
CA ARG A 261 -10.91 2.93 -8.40
C ARG A 261 -12.25 3.56 -8.74
N LEU A 262 -12.93 4.04 -7.71
CA LEU A 262 -14.18 4.76 -7.85
C LEU A 262 -13.95 6.24 -8.19
N PRO A 263 -14.86 6.87 -8.95
CA PRO A 263 -15.97 6.24 -9.68
C PRO A 263 -15.52 5.64 -11.03
N SER A 264 -16.04 4.47 -11.41
CA SER A 264 -15.83 3.86 -12.74
C SER A 264 -17.09 3.09 -13.17
N GLN A 265 -17.94 3.69 -13.99
CA GLN A 265 -19.25 3.11 -14.33
C GLN A 265 -19.19 2.05 -15.43
N CYS A 266 -18.38 2.28 -16.48
CA CYS A 266 -18.33 1.42 -17.66
C CYS A 266 -16.98 0.69 -17.83
N LEU A 267 -16.17 0.62 -16.77
CA LEU A 267 -14.88 -0.07 -16.83
C LEU A 267 -15.09 -1.58 -16.94
N ASP A 268 -14.45 -2.21 -17.92
CA ASP A 268 -14.40 -3.66 -18.08
C ASP A 268 -12.98 -4.04 -18.50
N LEU A 269 -12.26 -4.75 -17.62
CA LEU A 269 -10.87 -5.13 -17.83
C LEU A 269 -10.71 -6.40 -18.67
N THR A 270 -11.82 -7.06 -19.04
CA THR A 270 -11.81 -8.30 -19.83
C THR A 270 -10.94 -8.15 -21.08
N ARG A 271 -11.25 -7.15 -21.92
CA ARG A 271 -10.53 -6.87 -23.17
C ARG A 271 -9.04 -6.59 -22.93
N PHE A 272 -8.71 -5.89 -21.85
CA PHE A 272 -7.32 -5.59 -21.52
C PHE A 272 -6.53 -6.90 -21.28
N PHE A 273 -7.08 -7.83 -20.49
CA PHE A 273 -6.43 -9.13 -20.24
C PHE A 273 -6.36 -10.01 -21.50
N THR A 274 -7.34 -9.94 -22.40
CA THR A 274 -7.28 -10.62 -23.71
C THR A 274 -6.06 -10.17 -24.53
N LEU A 275 -5.70 -8.89 -24.45
CA LEU A 275 -4.61 -8.28 -25.23
C LEU A 275 -3.22 -8.47 -24.61
N LEU A 276 -3.13 -8.93 -23.36
CA LEU A 276 -1.85 -9.14 -22.70
C LEU A 276 -1.14 -10.41 -23.21
N GLY A 277 0.15 -10.24 -23.47
CA GLY A 277 1.06 -11.31 -23.88
C GLY A 277 1.46 -12.25 -22.74
N VAL A 278 2.56 -12.96 -22.96
CA VAL A 278 3.26 -13.76 -21.94
C VAL A 278 4.43 -12.94 -21.44
N PHE A 279 4.72 -12.94 -20.15
CA PHE A 279 5.81 -12.19 -19.52
C PHE A 279 6.72 -13.19 -18.81
N PRO A 280 7.87 -13.58 -19.39
CA PRO A 280 8.69 -14.70 -18.89
C PRO A 280 9.26 -14.50 -17.48
N HIS A 281 9.27 -13.27 -16.97
CA HIS A 281 9.76 -12.94 -15.63
C HIS A 281 8.64 -12.59 -14.64
N LEU A 282 7.37 -12.67 -15.04
CA LEU A 282 6.24 -12.27 -14.20
C LEU A 282 6.09 -13.23 -13.03
N SER A 283 6.51 -12.76 -11.86
CA SER A 283 6.46 -13.46 -10.58
C SER A 283 5.37 -12.92 -9.67
N GLY A 284 4.93 -11.67 -9.85
CA GLY A 284 3.85 -11.09 -9.05
C GLY A 284 2.68 -10.60 -9.89
N PHE A 285 1.47 -11.02 -9.54
CA PHE A 285 0.25 -10.48 -10.13
C PHE A 285 -0.74 -10.05 -9.04
N ALA A 286 -1.25 -8.84 -9.17
CA ALA A 286 -2.25 -8.29 -8.27
C ALA A 286 -3.40 -7.62 -9.03
N LEU A 287 -4.62 -7.98 -8.66
CA LEU A 287 -5.86 -7.38 -9.16
C LEU A 287 -6.72 -6.91 -8.00
N SER A 288 -7.17 -5.66 -8.08
CA SER A 288 -8.19 -5.10 -7.20
C SER A 288 -9.33 -4.52 -8.02
N ILE A 289 -10.53 -5.08 -7.91
CA ILE A 289 -11.75 -4.59 -8.57
C ILE A 289 -12.91 -4.54 -7.58
N PRO A 290 -14.01 -3.82 -7.86
CA PRO A 290 -15.17 -3.81 -6.98
C PRO A 290 -15.65 -5.21 -6.58
N PHE A 291 -16.11 -5.35 -5.34
CA PHE A 291 -16.55 -6.64 -4.79
C PHE A 291 -17.73 -7.29 -5.56
N ASP A 292 -18.43 -6.53 -6.40
CA ASP A 292 -19.52 -7.02 -7.25
C ASP A 292 -19.02 -7.61 -8.59
N GLY A 293 -17.71 -7.54 -8.87
CA GLY A 293 -17.09 -8.06 -10.08
C GLY A 293 -17.43 -7.30 -11.36
N THR A 294 -18.08 -6.14 -11.28
CA THR A 294 -18.57 -5.39 -12.44
C THR A 294 -17.49 -5.01 -13.46
N HIS A 295 -16.24 -4.91 -13.03
CA HIS A 295 -15.12 -4.53 -13.89
C HIS A 295 -14.43 -5.72 -14.56
N LEU A 296 -15.01 -6.92 -14.47
CA LEU A 296 -14.50 -8.11 -15.12
C LEU A 296 -15.67 -8.97 -15.62
N SER A 297 -16.26 -8.56 -16.75
CA SER A 297 -17.46 -9.22 -17.30
C SER A 297 -17.20 -10.67 -17.74
N GLN A 298 -15.98 -11.00 -18.18
CA GLN A 298 -15.59 -12.38 -18.51
C GLN A 298 -14.27 -12.74 -17.81
N PRO A 299 -14.33 -13.42 -16.65
CA PRO A 299 -13.13 -13.82 -15.91
C PRO A 299 -12.21 -14.80 -16.67
N ARG A 300 -12.71 -15.44 -17.74
CA ARG A 300 -11.95 -16.43 -18.54
C ARG A 300 -10.69 -15.87 -19.17
N ASP A 301 -10.70 -14.60 -19.58
CA ASP A 301 -9.51 -13.98 -20.20
C ASP A 301 -8.41 -13.75 -19.17
N LEU A 302 -8.78 -13.39 -17.94
CA LEU A 302 -7.86 -13.32 -16.82
C LEU A 302 -7.34 -14.70 -16.42
N VAL A 303 -8.19 -15.73 -16.36
CA VAL A 303 -7.77 -17.12 -16.13
C VAL A 303 -6.75 -17.56 -17.19
N THR A 304 -7.02 -17.26 -18.46
CA THR A 304 -6.10 -17.54 -19.57
C THR A 304 -4.77 -16.81 -19.38
N PHE A 305 -4.81 -15.54 -18.97
CA PHE A 305 -3.62 -14.77 -18.64
C PHE A 305 -2.84 -15.39 -17.48
N LEU A 306 -3.47 -15.80 -16.39
CA LEU A 306 -2.79 -16.43 -15.24
C LEU A 306 -2.16 -17.77 -15.63
N ASN A 307 -2.86 -18.60 -16.39
CA ASN A 307 -2.34 -19.90 -16.85
C ASN A 307 -1.12 -19.75 -17.77
N LYS A 308 -0.99 -18.66 -18.53
CA LYS A 308 0.24 -18.36 -19.30
C LYS A 308 1.48 -18.21 -18.40
N HIS A 309 1.31 -17.90 -17.12
CA HIS A 309 2.38 -17.57 -16.17
C HIS A 309 2.48 -18.57 -15.00
N HIS A 310 1.83 -19.73 -15.09
CA HIS A 310 1.77 -20.66 -13.96
C HIS A 310 3.15 -21.13 -13.45
N LEU A 311 4.16 -21.20 -14.33
CA LEU A 311 5.53 -21.61 -13.98
C LEU A 311 6.38 -20.51 -13.33
N THR A 312 5.98 -19.24 -13.46
CA THR A 312 6.79 -18.10 -13.00
C THR A 312 6.13 -17.39 -11.82
N LEU A 313 4.80 -17.48 -11.72
CA LEU A 313 4.02 -16.77 -10.72
C LEU A 313 4.31 -17.30 -9.31
N GLN A 314 4.68 -16.37 -8.45
CA GLN A 314 5.12 -16.55 -7.08
C GLN A 314 4.18 -15.87 -6.08
N HIS A 315 3.63 -14.72 -6.47
CA HIS A 315 2.70 -13.91 -5.68
C HIS A 315 1.40 -13.73 -6.47
N LEU A 316 0.27 -14.12 -5.87
CA LEU A 316 -1.07 -13.90 -6.42
C LEU A 316 -1.92 -13.12 -5.42
N GLN A 317 -2.37 -11.94 -5.84
CA GLN A 317 -3.26 -11.10 -5.04
C GLN A 317 -4.56 -10.80 -5.80
N LEU A 318 -5.69 -11.27 -5.27
CA LEU A 318 -7.04 -10.96 -5.75
C LEU A 318 -7.82 -10.30 -4.62
N THR A 319 -7.93 -8.97 -4.68
CA THR A 319 -8.58 -8.15 -3.64
C THR A 319 -9.81 -7.46 -4.19
N THR A 320 -10.65 -6.93 -3.29
CA THR A 320 -11.78 -6.12 -3.74
C THR A 320 -11.66 -4.66 -3.31
N SER A 321 -12.31 -3.80 -4.08
CA SER A 321 -12.51 -2.39 -3.76
C SER A 321 -13.98 -2.10 -3.48
N ARG A 322 -14.26 -0.87 -3.05
CA ARG A 322 -15.63 -0.37 -2.97
C ARG A 322 -16.29 -0.40 -4.34
N CYS A 323 -17.60 -0.56 -4.35
CA CYS A 323 -18.47 -0.61 -5.53
C CYS A 323 -19.09 0.79 -5.80
N SER A 324 -19.24 1.14 -7.08
CA SER A 324 -20.06 2.29 -7.52
C SER A 324 -21.52 1.85 -7.60
N SER A 325 -22.48 2.76 -7.40
CA SER A 325 -23.84 2.51 -7.85
C SER A 325 -23.83 2.18 -9.35
N ALA A 326 -24.22 0.95 -9.69
CA ALA A 326 -24.31 0.51 -11.07
C ALA A 326 -25.58 1.06 -11.72
N ASP A 327 -25.46 1.57 -12.94
CA ASP A 327 -26.60 2.09 -13.71
C ASP A 327 -27.37 0.95 -14.42
N ALA A 328 -26.79 -0.25 -14.49
CA ALA A 328 -27.36 -1.41 -15.16
C ALA A 328 -27.43 -2.63 -14.22
N PRO A 329 -28.39 -3.55 -14.44
CA PRO A 329 -28.44 -4.81 -13.71
C PRO A 329 -27.16 -5.60 -13.96
N ILE A 330 -26.49 -5.97 -12.87
CA ILE A 330 -25.27 -6.77 -12.88
C ILE A 330 -25.68 -8.24 -12.86
N ASP A 331 -24.98 -9.08 -13.62
CA ASP A 331 -25.11 -10.53 -13.49
C ASP A 331 -24.86 -10.93 -12.02
N PRO A 332 -25.83 -11.54 -11.33
CA PRO A 332 -25.70 -11.94 -9.92
C PRO A 332 -24.46 -12.80 -9.63
N GLU A 333 -23.92 -13.51 -10.62
CA GLU A 333 -22.74 -14.36 -10.49
C GLU A 333 -21.42 -13.58 -10.52
N SER A 334 -21.41 -12.34 -11.02
CA SER A 334 -20.19 -11.51 -11.11
C SER A 334 -19.55 -11.24 -9.73
N LYS A 335 -20.36 -11.16 -8.67
CA LYS A 335 -19.85 -10.99 -7.29
C LYS A 335 -18.98 -12.15 -6.80
N TYR A 336 -19.04 -13.31 -7.46
CA TYR A 336 -18.20 -14.48 -7.16
C TYR A 336 -16.96 -14.55 -8.05
N TRP A 337 -16.52 -13.45 -8.68
CA TRP A 337 -15.42 -13.47 -9.64
C TRP A 337 -14.13 -14.10 -9.12
N ILE A 338 -13.73 -13.89 -7.85
CA ILE A 338 -12.54 -14.52 -7.25
C ILE A 338 -12.71 -16.05 -7.24
N ARG A 339 -13.83 -16.52 -6.69
CA ARG A 339 -14.18 -17.95 -6.66
C ARG A 339 -14.15 -18.54 -8.07
N ASN A 340 -14.79 -17.88 -9.02
CA ASN A 340 -14.91 -18.34 -10.41
C ASN A 340 -13.55 -18.43 -11.10
N ILE A 341 -12.64 -17.48 -10.84
CA ILE A 341 -11.25 -17.54 -11.32
C ILE A 341 -10.57 -18.77 -10.74
N LEU A 342 -10.55 -18.91 -9.41
CA LEU A 342 -9.81 -19.99 -8.75
C LEU A 342 -10.34 -21.38 -9.15
N THR A 343 -11.65 -21.54 -9.30
CA THR A 343 -12.25 -22.80 -9.80
C THR A 343 -11.85 -23.12 -11.24
N SER A 344 -11.55 -22.08 -12.04
CA SER A 344 -11.17 -22.24 -13.45
C SER A 344 -9.66 -22.41 -13.66
N LEU A 345 -8.85 -22.25 -12.61
CA LEU A 345 -7.41 -22.49 -12.65
C LEU A 345 -7.14 -24.00 -12.57
N ALA A 346 -7.19 -24.68 -13.71
CA ALA A 346 -6.93 -26.12 -13.80
C ALA A 346 -5.43 -26.49 -13.73
N THR A 347 -4.54 -25.51 -13.90
CA THR A 347 -3.09 -25.72 -13.95
C THR A 347 -2.46 -25.38 -12.59
N PRO A 348 -1.61 -26.26 -12.02
CA PRO A 348 -0.93 -25.97 -10.77
C PRO A 348 0.13 -24.87 -10.96
N PHE A 349 0.33 -24.07 -9.91
CA PHE A 349 1.31 -23.00 -9.86
C PHE A 349 2.49 -23.42 -8.95
N PRO A 350 3.49 -24.16 -9.47
CA PRO A 350 4.54 -24.77 -8.65
C PRO A 350 5.46 -23.77 -7.91
N CYS A 351 5.45 -22.49 -8.30
CA CYS A 351 6.26 -21.46 -7.66
C CYS A 351 5.46 -20.56 -6.72
N LEU A 352 4.16 -20.80 -6.58
CA LEU A 352 3.25 -19.94 -5.82
C LEU A 352 3.50 -20.12 -4.32
N HIS A 353 4.00 -19.07 -3.69
CA HIS A 353 4.33 -19.08 -2.27
C HIS A 353 3.65 -17.98 -1.46
N ASP A 354 3.05 -16.99 -2.11
CA ASP A 354 2.29 -15.91 -1.46
C ASP A 354 0.93 -15.73 -2.11
N VAL A 355 -0.13 -15.92 -1.32
CA VAL A 355 -1.52 -15.82 -1.78
C VAL A 355 -2.28 -14.83 -0.91
N HIS A 356 -2.84 -13.81 -1.54
CA HIS A 356 -3.72 -12.83 -0.90
C HIS A 356 -5.09 -12.82 -1.58
N LEU A 357 -6.12 -13.25 -0.86
CA LEU A 357 -7.49 -13.33 -1.36
C LEU A 357 -8.45 -12.52 -0.48
N ALA A 358 -9.27 -11.68 -1.11
CA ALA A 358 -10.45 -11.10 -0.48
C ALA A 358 -11.62 -12.09 -0.53
N LEU A 359 -12.24 -12.34 0.62
CA LEU A 359 -13.31 -13.33 0.76
C LEU A 359 -14.69 -12.67 0.57
N ARG A 360 -15.05 -12.40 -0.69
CA ARG A 360 -16.38 -11.87 -1.05
C ARG A 360 -17.11 -12.78 -2.03
N PRO A 361 -18.45 -12.84 -1.98
CA PRO A 361 -19.31 -12.23 -0.94
C PRO A 361 -19.18 -12.94 0.42
N LEU A 362 -19.62 -12.28 1.49
CA LEU A 362 -19.35 -12.68 2.90
C LEU A 362 -19.91 -14.06 3.30
N LYS A 363 -20.86 -14.61 2.55
CA LYS A 363 -21.48 -15.92 2.81
C LYS A 363 -21.22 -16.93 1.68
N ALA A 364 -20.22 -16.68 0.83
CA ALA A 364 -19.87 -17.60 -0.23
C ALA A 364 -19.36 -18.93 0.34
N ASP A 365 -19.60 -20.00 -0.39
CA ASP A 365 -18.93 -21.28 -0.17
C ASP A 365 -17.41 -21.11 -0.35
N LEU A 366 -16.63 -21.53 0.66
CA LEU A 366 -15.18 -21.46 0.67
C LEU A 366 -14.52 -22.69 0.02
N THR A 367 -15.28 -23.75 -0.30
CA THR A 367 -14.76 -25.01 -0.85
C THR A 367 -13.80 -24.80 -2.02
N PRO A 368 -14.08 -23.94 -3.02
CA PRO A 368 -13.15 -23.75 -4.15
C PRO A 368 -11.85 -23.06 -3.76
N ILE A 369 -11.90 -22.19 -2.75
CA ILE A 369 -10.70 -21.52 -2.21
C ILE A 369 -9.86 -22.54 -1.44
N ILE A 370 -10.51 -23.36 -0.62
CA ILE A 370 -9.85 -24.43 0.15
C ILE A 370 -9.19 -25.44 -0.80
N GLN A 371 -9.88 -25.86 -1.86
CA GLN A 371 -9.31 -26.75 -2.89
C GLN A 371 -8.09 -26.11 -3.56
N PHE A 372 -8.20 -24.84 -3.98
CA PHE A 372 -7.08 -24.12 -4.56
C PHE A 372 -5.89 -24.04 -3.58
N LEU A 373 -6.12 -23.74 -2.31
CA LEU A 373 -5.05 -23.69 -1.30
C LEU A 373 -4.44 -25.07 -1.05
N ALA A 374 -5.24 -26.13 -1.05
CA ALA A 374 -4.77 -27.50 -0.90
C ALA A 374 -3.82 -27.92 -2.03
N ASP A 375 -4.16 -27.54 -3.27
CA ASP A 375 -3.34 -27.83 -4.45
C ASP A 375 -1.97 -27.14 -4.41
N HIS A 376 -1.84 -26.04 -3.66
CA HIS A 376 -0.61 -25.23 -3.55
C HIS A 376 0.02 -25.25 -2.15
N ALA A 377 -0.48 -26.09 -1.25
CA ALA A 377 -0.15 -26.05 0.17
C ALA A 377 1.35 -26.30 0.47
N ARG A 378 2.01 -27.09 -0.39
CA ARG A 378 3.41 -27.51 -0.19
C ARG A 378 4.41 -26.37 -0.26
N ASP A 379 4.12 -25.38 -1.12
CA ASP A 379 5.03 -24.29 -1.45
C ASP A 379 4.57 -22.95 -0.85
N LEU A 380 3.39 -22.92 -0.21
CA LEU A 380 2.81 -21.72 0.38
C LEU A 380 3.55 -21.28 1.65
N ASP A 381 4.24 -20.15 1.56
CA ASP A 381 4.97 -19.48 2.65
C ASP A 381 4.11 -18.38 3.32
N ALA A 382 3.22 -17.73 2.57
CA ALA A 382 2.37 -16.64 3.04
C ALA A 382 0.93 -16.75 2.56
N LEU A 383 -0.02 -16.57 3.49
CA LEU A 383 -1.45 -16.55 3.21
C LEU A 383 -2.12 -15.36 3.87
N THR A 384 -2.85 -14.58 3.07
CA THR A 384 -3.64 -13.44 3.53
C THR A 384 -5.09 -13.58 3.08
N LEU A 385 -6.00 -13.72 4.04
CA LEU A 385 -7.44 -13.79 3.78
C LEU A 385 -8.14 -12.60 4.43
N THR A 386 -8.75 -11.75 3.60
CA THR A 386 -9.31 -10.46 4.02
C THR A 386 -10.80 -10.33 3.76
N GLU A 387 -11.38 -9.24 4.27
CA GLU A 387 -12.77 -8.78 4.10
C GLU A 387 -13.90 -9.59 4.74
N ARG A 388 -13.79 -10.91 4.86
CA ARG A 388 -14.73 -11.74 5.62
C ARG A 388 -14.17 -12.05 6.99
N ALA A 389 -14.98 -11.84 8.02
CA ALA A 389 -14.71 -12.35 9.35
C ALA A 389 -14.99 -13.86 9.36
N LEU A 390 -13.93 -14.66 9.45
CA LEU A 390 -13.98 -16.11 9.44
C LEU A 390 -14.48 -16.66 10.78
N THR A 391 -15.30 -17.70 10.72
CA THR A 391 -15.68 -18.48 11.91
C THR A 391 -14.55 -19.45 12.30
N TYR A 392 -14.61 -20.01 13.51
CA TYR A 392 -13.66 -21.05 13.92
C TYR A 392 -13.66 -22.26 12.96
N THR A 393 -14.84 -22.73 12.55
CA THR A 393 -14.97 -23.89 11.64
C THR A 393 -14.36 -23.60 10.27
N GLU A 394 -14.58 -22.40 9.74
CA GLU A 394 -13.97 -22.01 8.45
C GLU A 394 -12.45 -21.96 8.52
N VAL A 395 -11.88 -21.50 9.65
CA VAL A 395 -10.43 -21.54 9.84
C VAL A 395 -9.92 -22.98 9.95
N VAL A 396 -10.64 -23.87 10.62
CA VAL A 396 -10.33 -25.32 10.64
C VAL A 396 -10.29 -25.86 9.21
N ASP A 397 -11.34 -25.64 8.42
CA ASP A 397 -11.42 -26.15 7.05
C ASP A 397 -10.30 -25.63 6.16
N ILE A 398 -9.92 -24.35 6.30
CA ILE A 398 -8.79 -23.74 5.58
C ILE A 398 -7.46 -24.37 5.99
N LEU A 399 -7.21 -24.50 7.30
CA LEU A 399 -5.97 -25.10 7.81
C LEU A 399 -5.88 -26.60 7.49
N ASP A 400 -7.01 -27.31 7.48
CA ASP A 400 -7.08 -28.70 7.05
C ASP A 400 -6.79 -28.83 5.55
N GLY A 401 -7.32 -27.93 4.72
CA GLY A 401 -6.99 -27.87 3.30
C GLY A 401 -5.48 -27.69 3.03
N ILE A 402 -4.83 -26.81 3.80
CA ILE A 402 -3.38 -26.55 3.66
C ILE A 402 -2.55 -27.66 4.36
N GLY A 403 -3.11 -28.32 5.37
CA GLY A 403 -2.40 -29.26 6.26
C GLY A 403 -2.67 -30.75 6.01
N ALA A 404 -3.41 -31.10 4.95
CA ALA A 404 -4.17 -32.35 4.86
C ALA A 404 -3.39 -33.68 5.02
N TYR A 405 -2.05 -33.73 4.95
CA TYR A 405 -1.33 -35.02 4.92
C TYR A 405 0.03 -35.04 5.63
N GLY A 406 0.07 -34.70 6.93
CA GLY A 406 1.19 -35.10 7.80
C GLY A 406 2.55 -34.45 7.50
N HIS A 407 2.60 -33.49 6.58
CA HIS A 407 3.75 -32.62 6.36
C HIS A 407 3.44 -31.28 7.01
N SER A 408 4.31 -30.85 7.92
CA SER A 408 4.18 -29.53 8.54
C SER A 408 4.16 -28.47 7.43
N PRO A 409 3.10 -27.65 7.33
CA PRO A 409 3.00 -26.63 6.29
C PRO A 409 4.22 -25.70 6.36
N ARG A 410 4.72 -25.29 5.19
CA ARG A 410 5.81 -24.30 5.10
C ARG A 410 5.36 -22.88 5.46
N LEU A 411 4.06 -22.70 5.72
CA LEU A 411 3.45 -21.41 6.01
C LEU A 411 4.14 -20.69 7.16
N LYS A 412 4.80 -19.57 6.82
CA LYS A 412 5.50 -18.68 7.76
C LYS A 412 4.69 -17.44 8.09
N GLN A 413 3.79 -17.03 7.21
CA GLN A 413 2.99 -15.82 7.37
C GLN A 413 1.51 -16.11 7.18
N LEU A 414 0.69 -15.67 8.13
CA LEU A 414 -0.75 -15.86 8.08
C LEU A 414 -1.44 -14.56 8.49
N ARG A 415 -2.37 -14.09 7.68
CA ARG A 415 -3.21 -12.94 8.00
C ARG A 415 -4.66 -13.32 7.85
N LEU A 416 -5.43 -13.17 8.92
CA LEU A 416 -6.83 -13.56 8.97
C LEU A 416 -7.68 -12.43 9.56
N LYS A 417 -8.87 -12.26 8.98
CA LYS A 417 -9.97 -11.57 9.66
C LYS A 417 -10.90 -12.62 10.26
N LEU A 418 -11.19 -12.50 11.55
CA LEU A 418 -11.93 -13.46 12.38
C LEU A 418 -13.19 -12.81 12.92
N GLN A 419 -14.22 -13.61 13.15
CA GLN A 419 -15.40 -13.15 13.88
C GLN A 419 -15.08 -12.98 15.37
N HIS A 420 -14.50 -14.03 15.96
CA HIS A 420 -14.13 -14.08 17.37
C HIS A 420 -12.71 -14.63 17.54
N LEU A 421 -11.95 -14.07 18.47
CA LEU A 421 -10.69 -14.63 18.95
C LEU A 421 -10.98 -15.48 20.20
N SER A 422 -10.57 -16.75 20.19
CA SER A 422 -10.77 -17.68 21.31
C SER A 422 -9.48 -18.46 21.62
N PRO A 423 -9.34 -19.05 22.83
CA PRO A 423 -8.17 -19.85 23.19
C PRO A 423 -8.03 -21.08 22.27
N ALA A 424 -9.15 -21.72 21.95
CA ALA A 424 -9.22 -22.85 21.03
C ALA A 424 -8.67 -22.51 19.63
N LEU A 425 -8.89 -21.29 19.14
CA LEU A 425 -8.33 -20.84 17.87
C LEU A 425 -6.80 -20.68 17.95
N LEU A 426 -6.28 -20.12 19.05
CA LEU A 426 -4.83 -20.01 19.25
C LEU A 426 -4.17 -21.39 19.37
N GLU A 427 -4.81 -22.33 20.05
CA GLU A 427 -4.38 -23.73 20.11
C GLU A 427 -4.40 -24.40 18.73
N LEU A 428 -5.47 -24.19 17.95
CA LEU A 428 -5.56 -24.69 16.58
C LEU A 428 -4.41 -24.16 15.72
N LEU A 429 -4.13 -22.86 15.77
CA LEU A 429 -3.03 -22.25 15.02
C LEU A 429 -1.67 -22.79 15.48
N ALA A 430 -1.41 -22.83 16.79
CA ALA A 430 -0.15 -23.33 17.32
C ALA A 430 0.11 -24.81 16.96
N SER A 431 -0.94 -25.63 16.96
CA SER A 431 -0.84 -27.07 16.65
C SER A 431 -0.73 -27.35 15.15
N ARG A 432 -1.46 -26.63 14.29
CA ARG A 432 -1.50 -26.88 12.85
C ARG A 432 -0.42 -26.14 12.06
N VAL A 433 -0.02 -24.97 12.50
CA VAL A 433 1.04 -24.15 11.87
C VAL A 433 2.12 -23.77 12.90
N PRO A 434 2.81 -24.76 13.51
CA PRO A 434 3.79 -24.51 14.56
C PRO A 434 5.00 -23.68 14.11
N ARG A 435 5.28 -23.64 12.80
CA ARG A 435 6.40 -22.89 12.19
C ARG A 435 6.03 -21.47 11.73
N LEU A 436 4.83 -21.02 12.08
CA LEU A 436 4.34 -19.71 11.70
C LEU A 436 5.18 -18.63 12.40
N ALA A 437 5.90 -17.81 11.63
CA ALA A 437 6.76 -16.76 12.16
C ALA A 437 6.03 -15.42 12.32
N PHE A 438 5.02 -15.15 11.47
CA PHE A 438 4.24 -13.92 11.47
C PHE A 438 2.74 -14.21 11.41
N LEU A 439 2.00 -13.61 12.33
CA LEU A 439 0.54 -13.72 12.42
C LEU A 439 -0.10 -12.33 12.50
N GLU A 440 -1.00 -12.00 11.59
CA GLU A 440 -1.83 -10.79 11.66
C GLU A 440 -3.30 -11.17 11.88
N LEU A 441 -3.90 -10.75 12.99
CA LEU A 441 -5.29 -11.04 13.33
C LEU A 441 -6.11 -9.75 13.43
N SER A 442 -7.17 -9.67 12.64
CA SER A 442 -8.27 -8.73 12.85
C SER A 442 -9.47 -9.50 13.40
N PHE A 443 -10.07 -9.08 14.50
CA PHE A 443 -11.22 -9.78 15.09
C PHE A 443 -12.26 -8.82 15.66
N GLY A 444 -13.51 -9.26 15.75
CA GLY A 444 -14.58 -8.47 16.37
C GLY A 444 -14.47 -8.48 17.89
N GLU A 445 -14.52 -9.67 18.48
CA GLU A 445 -14.64 -9.87 19.93
C GLU A 445 -13.71 -10.99 20.42
N VAL A 446 -13.39 -10.97 21.72
CA VAL A 446 -12.67 -12.06 22.40
C VAL A 446 -13.71 -12.88 23.15
N VAL A 447 -13.70 -14.21 22.97
CA VAL A 447 -14.65 -15.13 23.61
C VAL A 447 -13.92 -16.26 24.31
N ALA A 448 -14.47 -16.74 25.43
CA ALA A 448 -13.88 -17.83 26.20
C ALA A 448 -13.89 -19.18 25.45
N THR A 449 -14.93 -19.44 24.66
CA THR A 449 -15.12 -20.73 23.95
C THR A 449 -15.60 -20.51 22.53
N ALA A 450 -15.04 -21.27 21.57
CA ALA A 450 -15.38 -21.19 20.15
C ALA A 450 -16.82 -21.65 19.82
N ALA A 451 -17.49 -22.36 20.73
CA ALA A 451 -18.75 -23.07 20.48
C ALA A 451 -20.04 -22.21 20.56
N HIS A 452 -19.95 -20.87 20.63
CA HIS A 452 -21.14 -20.02 20.88
C HIS A 452 -21.61 -19.16 19.68
N PRO A 453 -21.89 -19.72 18.48
CA PRO A 453 -22.53 -18.95 17.44
C PRO A 453 -24.06 -18.96 17.63
N GLY A 454 -24.55 -18.13 18.56
CA GLY A 454 -25.97 -17.75 18.64
C GLY A 454 -26.84 -18.64 19.54
N HIS A 455 -27.34 -18.03 20.62
CA HIS A 455 -28.46 -18.49 21.43
C HIS A 455 -28.32 -19.83 22.20
N SER A 456 -28.33 -19.74 23.52
CA SER A 456 -29.48 -20.25 24.29
C SER A 456 -29.36 -19.87 25.76
N GLY A 457 -30.22 -18.96 26.23
CA GLY A 457 -30.68 -18.86 27.63
C GLY A 457 -29.69 -18.58 28.77
N TYR A 458 -28.37 -18.63 28.57
CA TYR A 458 -27.41 -18.38 29.64
C TYR A 458 -27.34 -16.88 29.97
N PRO A 459 -27.18 -16.51 31.25
CA PRO A 459 -26.96 -15.12 31.64
C PRO A 459 -25.75 -14.58 30.87
N ALA A 460 -25.92 -13.42 30.23
CA ALA A 460 -24.85 -12.79 29.48
C ALA A 460 -23.67 -12.53 30.42
N HIS A 461 -22.56 -13.24 30.21
CA HIS A 461 -21.33 -12.95 30.91
C HIS A 461 -20.90 -11.52 30.61
N SER A 462 -20.35 -10.85 31.62
CA SER A 462 -19.72 -9.56 31.35
C SER A 462 -18.53 -9.76 30.40
N SER A 463 -18.24 -8.79 29.54
CA SER A 463 -17.06 -8.83 28.67
C SER A 463 -15.74 -9.02 29.46
N GLN A 464 -15.74 -8.65 30.75
CA GLN A 464 -14.64 -8.92 31.67
C GLN A 464 -14.54 -10.42 32.01
N GLU A 465 -15.63 -11.05 32.41
CA GLU A 465 -15.67 -12.50 32.72
C GLU A 465 -15.24 -13.34 31.52
N GLU A 466 -15.71 -13.01 30.31
CA GLU A 466 -15.31 -13.73 29.10
C GLU A 466 -13.82 -13.62 28.83
N PHE A 467 -13.24 -12.43 29.07
CA PHE A 467 -11.80 -12.22 28.92
C PHE A 467 -11.00 -12.92 30.01
N ASP A 468 -11.48 -12.94 31.26
CA ASP A 468 -10.81 -13.62 32.36
C ASP A 468 -10.77 -15.14 32.14
N LEU A 469 -11.86 -15.70 31.60
CA LEU A 469 -11.93 -17.10 31.17
C LEU A 469 -10.99 -17.36 29.98
N PHE A 470 -10.98 -16.48 28.98
CA PHE A 470 -10.02 -16.55 27.86
C PHE A 470 -8.57 -16.55 28.38
N GLU A 471 -8.24 -15.65 29.30
CA GLU A 471 -6.92 -15.49 29.88
C GLU A 471 -6.50 -16.74 30.69
N ALA A 472 -7.40 -17.31 31.48
CA ALA A 472 -7.16 -18.55 32.22
C ALA A 472 -6.84 -19.72 31.28
N GLU A 473 -7.61 -19.88 30.21
CA GLU A 473 -7.45 -20.98 29.25
C GLU A 473 -6.18 -20.84 28.42
N VAL A 474 -5.86 -19.62 27.95
CA VAL A 474 -4.58 -19.36 27.24
C VAL A 474 -3.38 -19.64 28.15
N ARG A 475 -3.47 -19.36 29.45
CA ARG A 475 -2.40 -19.73 30.40
C ARG A 475 -2.31 -21.24 30.62
N ALA A 476 -3.44 -21.94 30.69
CA ALA A 476 -3.45 -23.40 30.81
C ALA A 476 -2.72 -24.07 29.63
N ASN A 477 -2.83 -23.48 28.44
CA ASN A 477 -2.23 -24.00 27.20
C ASN A 477 -0.79 -23.52 26.92
N ARG A 478 -0.11 -22.88 27.88
CA ARG A 478 1.27 -22.38 27.71
C ARG A 478 2.27 -23.40 27.15
N ARG A 479 2.13 -24.69 27.54
CA ARG A 479 3.03 -25.76 27.06
C ARG A 479 2.89 -26.00 25.56
N LEU A 480 1.69 -25.87 25.02
CA LEU A 480 1.44 -26.00 23.58
C LEU A 480 2.13 -24.86 22.82
N TYR A 481 1.99 -23.63 23.32
CA TYR A 481 2.59 -22.44 22.69
C TYR A 481 4.12 -22.41 22.78
N ALA A 482 4.72 -23.19 23.67
CA ALA A 482 6.18 -23.30 23.76
C ALA A 482 6.83 -23.87 22.49
N ALA A 483 6.10 -24.70 21.73
CA ALA A 483 6.53 -25.24 20.45
C ALA A 483 6.22 -24.32 19.26
N TRP A 484 5.51 -23.22 19.48
CA TRP A 484 5.10 -22.30 18.42
C TRP A 484 6.22 -21.31 18.11
N GLU A 485 6.76 -21.34 16.88
CA GLU A 485 7.85 -20.48 16.39
C GLU A 485 7.39 -19.05 16.07
N LEU A 486 6.30 -18.57 16.68
CA LEU A 486 5.71 -17.27 16.40
C LEU A 486 6.58 -16.14 16.91
N VAL A 487 7.26 -15.45 16.00
CA VAL A 487 8.18 -14.34 16.30
C VAL A 487 7.43 -13.01 16.41
N ARG A 488 6.43 -12.79 15.57
CA ARG A 488 5.70 -11.52 15.50
C ARG A 488 4.19 -11.76 15.38
N ILE A 489 3.44 -11.04 16.19
CA ILE A 489 1.99 -10.95 16.07
C ILE A 489 1.54 -9.49 15.93
N ASP A 490 0.67 -9.25 14.96
CA ASP A 490 -0.01 -7.98 14.76
C ASP A 490 -1.51 -8.20 15.05
N ILE A 491 -2.09 -7.44 15.97
CA ILE A 491 -3.49 -7.62 16.40
C ILE A 491 -4.30 -6.33 16.19
N CYS A 492 -5.53 -6.49 15.74
CA CYS A 492 -6.51 -5.43 15.58
C CYS A 492 -7.88 -5.91 16.05
N GLN A 493 -8.54 -5.12 16.88
CA GLN A 493 -9.91 -5.38 17.32
C GLN A 493 -10.84 -4.32 16.73
N ASP A 494 -11.92 -4.76 16.07
CA ASP A 494 -12.88 -3.85 15.42
C ASP A 494 -13.76 -3.10 16.46
N SER A 495 -13.77 -3.54 17.72
CA SER A 495 -14.61 -3.00 18.80
C SER A 495 -13.98 -1.81 19.53
N ARG A 496 -14.83 -0.93 20.10
CA ARG A 496 -14.39 0.24 20.90
C ARG A 496 -13.84 -0.14 22.28
N ASN A 497 -14.16 -1.32 22.79
CA ASN A 497 -13.74 -1.81 24.10
C ASN A 497 -12.45 -2.64 24.00
N ALA A 498 -11.49 -2.14 23.22
CA ALA A 498 -10.32 -2.90 22.84
C ALA A 498 -9.38 -3.14 24.04
N ARG A 499 -9.35 -4.36 24.58
CA ARG A 499 -8.41 -4.80 25.63
C ARG A 499 -7.08 -5.29 25.02
N LEU A 500 -6.62 -4.62 23.96
CA LEU A 500 -5.42 -5.04 23.22
C LEU A 500 -4.16 -5.05 24.09
N GLY A 501 -4.07 -4.16 25.08
CA GLY A 501 -2.98 -4.14 26.06
C GLY A 501 -2.91 -5.41 26.92
N ASP A 502 -4.06 -5.84 27.46
CA ASP A 502 -4.14 -7.06 28.26
C ASP A 502 -3.86 -8.30 27.41
N LEU A 503 -4.44 -8.37 26.20
CA LEU A 503 -4.19 -9.46 25.25
C LEU A 503 -2.71 -9.54 24.87
N THR A 504 -2.07 -8.39 24.60
CA THR A 504 -0.63 -8.30 24.32
C THR A 504 0.18 -8.90 25.47
N ARG A 505 -0.14 -8.51 26.71
CA ARG A 505 0.56 -9.01 27.91
C ARG A 505 0.43 -10.53 28.06
N ILE A 506 -0.77 -11.08 27.85
CA ILE A 506 -1.02 -12.52 27.95
C ILE A 506 -0.24 -13.28 26.87
N LEU A 507 -0.26 -12.80 25.61
CA LEU A 507 0.45 -13.45 24.52
C LEU A 507 1.97 -13.45 24.73
N VAL A 508 2.54 -12.36 25.23
CA VAL A 508 3.98 -12.28 25.54
C VAL A 508 4.38 -13.24 26.67
N ASP A 509 3.54 -13.42 27.69
CA ASP A 509 3.80 -14.38 28.77
C ASP A 509 3.67 -15.84 28.30
N CYS A 510 2.65 -16.11 27.48
CA CYS A 510 2.29 -17.48 27.09
C CYS A 510 3.04 -18.01 25.86
N VAL A 511 3.55 -17.16 24.97
CA VAL A 511 4.24 -17.56 23.73
C VAL A 511 5.73 -17.18 23.82
N PRO A 512 6.63 -18.10 24.22
CA PRO A 512 8.03 -17.77 24.52
C PRO A 512 8.84 -17.24 23.34
N ALA A 513 8.50 -17.65 22.10
CA ALA A 513 9.19 -17.22 20.89
C ALA A 513 8.82 -15.78 20.45
N LEU A 514 7.76 -15.21 21.03
CA LEU A 514 7.19 -13.95 20.59
C LEU A 514 8.08 -12.77 20.97
N GLN A 515 8.62 -12.08 19.97
CA GLN A 515 9.52 -10.95 20.15
C GLN A 515 8.82 -9.61 19.96
N ARG A 516 7.77 -9.57 19.12
CA ARG A 516 7.10 -8.33 18.73
C ARG A 516 5.59 -8.50 18.72
N VAL A 517 4.92 -7.62 19.44
CA VAL A 517 3.47 -7.47 19.38
C VAL A 517 3.14 -6.05 18.93
N ASN A 518 2.51 -5.92 17.77
CA ASN A 518 2.03 -4.63 17.30
C ASN A 518 0.52 -4.55 17.41
N GLN A 519 0.03 -3.45 17.96
CA GLN A 519 -1.38 -3.11 17.90
C GLN A 519 -1.61 -2.29 16.64
N LEU A 520 -2.40 -2.82 15.72
CA LEU A 520 -2.76 -2.12 14.50
C LEU A 520 -3.99 -1.26 14.77
N ASP A 521 -3.97 -0.04 14.25
CA ASP A 521 -5.17 0.79 14.16
C ASP A 521 -6.08 0.20 13.07
N ALA A 522 -7.37 0.08 13.34
CA ALA A 522 -8.39 -0.35 12.37
C ALA A 522 -8.34 0.51 11.08
N ALA A 523 -7.91 1.77 11.18
CA ALA A 523 -7.69 2.62 10.00
C ALA A 523 -6.53 2.14 9.11
N SER A 524 -5.50 1.52 9.68
CA SER A 524 -4.31 1.06 8.95
C SER A 524 -4.58 -0.18 8.10
N ILE A 525 -5.53 -1.03 8.50
CA ILE A 525 -5.90 -2.25 7.75
C ILE A 525 -6.57 -1.86 6.42
N ASN A 526 -7.48 -0.88 6.46
CA ASN A 526 -8.20 -0.43 5.28
C ASN A 526 -7.34 0.34 4.26
N LEU A 527 -6.13 0.76 4.64
CA LEU A 527 -5.19 1.48 3.76
C LEU A 527 -4.11 0.57 3.15
N ARG A 528 -4.01 -0.68 3.60
CA ARG A 528 -3.08 -1.69 3.05
C ARG A 528 -3.72 -2.52 1.92
N VAL A 529 -4.99 -2.31 1.65
CA VAL A 529 -5.75 -2.79 0.48
C VAL A 529 -5.87 -1.63 -0.51
#